data_AF-A0A498LN36-F1
#
_entry.id   AF-A0A498LN36-F1
#
_cell.length_a   1.000
_cell.length_b   1.000
_cell.length_c   1.000
_cell.angle_alpha   90.00
_cell.angle_beta   90.00
_cell.angle_gamma   90.00
#
_symmetry.space_group_name_H-M   'P 1'
#
loop_
_entity.id
_entity.type
_entity.pdbx_description
1 polymer ?
#
loop_
_entity_poly.entity_id
_entity_poly.type
_entity_poly.pdbx_seq_one_letter_code
_entity_poly.pdbx_strand_id
1 'polypeptide(L)'
;MEMFQVLHKHGCGPELYCSFTNGICYEFVRGVVLDDILLRQPSVYRGLVLLNSKSTVKFIDYEYADFNYQAYDIGNHFNEFAGISNVDSSLYPSCELQFDWLTAYLESFKWFNGVDSTVTKKEVQELYVQVCKFSLVAHLFWCLWALLQAKHSTIDFDFQRYAMARFNYYFEKKQEFFGMKLP
;
A
#
# COMPACT_ATOMS: atom_id res chain seq x y z
N MET A 1 -7.81 -7.33 17.82
CA MET A 1 -9.29 -7.49 17.81
C MET A 1 -10.02 -6.16 17.89
N GLU A 2 -9.60 -5.22 18.74
CA GLU A 2 -10.21 -3.89 18.88
C GLU A 2 -10.26 -3.11 17.55
N MET A 3 -9.17 -3.15 16.76
CA MET A 3 -9.14 -2.56 15.41
C MET A 3 -10.28 -3.04 14.50
N PHE A 4 -10.56 -4.35 14.44
CA PHE A 4 -11.66 -4.88 13.62
C PHE A 4 -13.02 -4.34 14.05
N GLN A 5 -13.26 -4.23 15.36
CA GLN A 5 -14.50 -3.67 15.90
C GLN A 5 -14.65 -2.19 15.56
N VAL A 6 -13.57 -1.41 15.68
CA VAL A 6 -13.56 0.02 15.32
C VAL A 6 -13.79 0.22 13.83
N LEU A 7 -13.10 -0.53 12.97
CA LEU A 7 -13.25 -0.45 11.53
C LEU A 7 -14.65 -0.84 11.07
N HIS A 8 -15.21 -1.92 11.61
CA HIS A 8 -16.58 -2.34 11.29
C HIS A 8 -17.60 -1.27 11.68
N LYS A 9 -17.48 -0.69 12.89
CA LYS A 9 -18.36 0.38 13.37
C LYS A 9 -18.41 1.60 12.44
N HIS A 10 -17.34 1.87 11.70
CA HIS A 10 -17.25 2.98 10.74
C HIS A 10 -17.43 2.53 9.27
N GLY A 11 -17.82 1.28 9.03
CA GLY A 11 -18.04 0.74 7.68
C GLY A 11 -16.75 0.49 6.88
N CYS A 12 -15.58 0.53 7.52
CA CYS A 12 -14.27 0.36 6.91
C CYS A 12 -13.75 -1.08 6.94
N GLY A 13 -14.35 -1.97 7.74
CA GLY A 13 -13.90 -3.35 7.88
C GLY A 13 -15.05 -4.37 8.01
N PRO A 14 -14.74 -5.67 7.84
CA PRO A 14 -15.73 -6.74 7.99
C PRO A 14 -16.20 -6.88 9.44
N GLU A 15 -17.43 -7.34 9.63
CA GLU A 15 -17.92 -7.71 10.97
C GLU A 15 -17.11 -8.85 11.57
N LEU A 16 -16.72 -8.73 12.83
CA LEU A 16 -15.97 -9.76 13.54
C LEU A 16 -16.92 -10.63 14.37
N TYR A 17 -17.10 -11.89 13.97
CA TYR A 17 -18.03 -12.81 14.64
C TYR A 17 -17.43 -13.42 15.92
N CYS A 18 -16.18 -13.90 15.87
CA CYS A 18 -15.49 -14.44 17.05
C CYS A 18 -13.96 -14.48 16.92
N SER A 19 -13.27 -14.58 18.06
CA SER A 19 -11.85 -14.93 18.18
C SER A 19 -11.68 -16.32 18.77
N PHE A 20 -10.59 -16.96 18.35
CA PHE A 20 -10.05 -18.17 18.95
C PHE A 20 -8.59 -17.91 19.34
N THR A 21 -7.96 -18.85 20.05
CA THR A 21 -6.52 -18.77 20.37
C THR A 21 -5.62 -18.91 19.15
N ASN A 22 -6.15 -19.44 18.04
CA ASN A 22 -5.41 -19.75 16.82
C ASN A 22 -5.98 -19.05 15.58
N GLY A 23 -6.88 -18.09 15.72
CA GLY A 23 -7.48 -17.42 14.57
C GLY A 23 -8.72 -16.60 14.90
N ILE A 24 -9.37 -16.13 13.84
CA ILE A 24 -10.56 -15.27 13.90
C ILE A 24 -11.59 -15.71 12.86
N CYS A 25 -12.87 -15.44 13.12
CA CYS A 25 -13.95 -15.61 12.16
C CYS A 25 -14.64 -14.26 11.95
N TYR A 26 -14.75 -13.82 10.70
CA TYR A 26 -15.31 -12.52 10.31
C TYR A 26 -16.12 -12.62 9.03
N GLU A 27 -16.89 -11.57 8.73
CA GLU A 27 -17.79 -11.44 7.60
C GLU A 27 -17.11 -11.76 6.27
N PHE A 28 -17.78 -12.58 5.45
CA PHE A 28 -17.39 -12.80 4.08
C PHE A 28 -17.84 -11.62 3.20
N VAL A 29 -16.86 -10.85 2.70
CA VAL A 29 -17.12 -9.73 1.78
C VAL A 29 -17.06 -10.24 0.33
N ARG A 30 -18.20 -10.24 -0.35
CA ARG A 30 -18.26 -10.65 -1.77
C ARG A 30 -17.56 -9.60 -2.66
N GLY A 31 -16.51 -10.02 -3.37
CA GLY A 31 -15.78 -9.18 -4.32
C GLY A 31 -14.68 -9.95 -5.06
N VAL A 32 -13.91 -9.22 -5.86
CA VAL A 32 -12.70 -9.73 -6.55
C VAL A 32 -11.48 -9.10 -5.88
N VAL A 33 -10.53 -9.93 -5.45
CA VAL A 33 -9.25 -9.46 -4.86
C VAL A 33 -8.50 -8.67 -5.91
N LEU A 34 -7.97 -7.53 -5.50
CA LEU A 34 -7.15 -6.70 -6.35
C LEU A 34 -5.84 -7.41 -6.64
N ASP A 35 -5.61 -7.76 -7.90
CA ASP A 35 -4.33 -8.27 -8.38
C ASP A 35 -3.47 -7.13 -8.96
N ASP A 36 -2.25 -7.46 -9.37
CA ASP A 36 -1.31 -6.50 -9.93
C ASP A 36 -1.83 -5.87 -11.24
N ILE A 37 -2.65 -6.59 -12.01
CA ILE A 37 -3.25 -6.10 -13.26
C ILE A 37 -4.33 -5.06 -12.95
N LEU A 38 -5.25 -5.38 -12.05
CA LEU A 38 -6.34 -4.50 -11.65
C LEU A 38 -5.80 -3.25 -10.94
N LEU A 39 -4.75 -3.38 -10.12
CA LEU A 39 -4.09 -2.26 -9.44
C LEU A 39 -3.62 -1.17 -10.41
N ARG A 40 -3.29 -1.53 -11.66
CA ARG A 40 -2.81 -0.61 -12.70
C ARG A 40 -3.93 0.00 -13.54
N GLN A 41 -5.18 -0.40 -13.36
CA GLN A 41 -6.29 0.12 -14.15
C GLN A 41 -6.70 1.52 -13.69
N PRO A 42 -6.94 2.48 -14.61
CA PRO A 42 -7.36 3.84 -14.25
C PRO A 42 -8.59 3.96 -13.37
N SER A 43 -9.54 3.04 -13.52
CA SER A 43 -10.74 2.97 -12.70
C SER A 43 -10.51 2.43 -11.28
N VAL A 44 -9.30 1.93 -10.99
CA VAL A 44 -9.01 1.16 -9.77
C VAL A 44 -7.80 1.70 -9.02
N TYR A 45 -6.73 2.15 -9.68
CA TYR A 45 -5.47 2.50 -9.02
C TYR A 45 -5.58 3.61 -7.95
N ARG A 46 -6.63 4.43 -8.01
CA ARG A 46 -6.95 5.45 -6.99
C ARG A 46 -7.52 4.84 -5.70
N GLY A 47 -7.80 3.54 -5.71
CA GLY A 47 -8.41 2.78 -4.63
C GLY A 47 -7.65 1.48 -4.38
N LEU A 48 -7.28 1.24 -3.14
CA LEU A 48 -6.41 0.13 -2.75
C LEU A 48 -7.20 -1.18 -2.47
N VAL A 49 -8.19 -1.60 -3.28
CA VAL A 49 -9.04 -2.70 -2.78
C VAL A 49 -9.97 -3.55 -3.69
N LEU A 50 -10.43 -4.71 -3.15
CA LEU A 50 -11.64 -5.50 -3.46
C LEU A 50 -12.74 -4.69 -4.13
N LEU A 51 -13.02 -5.06 -5.37
CA LEU A 51 -14.13 -4.53 -6.16
C LEU A 51 -15.38 -5.36 -5.91
N ASN A 52 -16.45 -4.72 -5.44
CA ASN A 52 -17.78 -5.34 -5.38
C ASN A 52 -18.66 -4.97 -6.59
N SER A 53 -19.85 -5.56 -6.68
CA SER A 53 -20.80 -5.34 -7.79
C SER A 53 -21.32 -3.90 -7.94
N LYS A 54 -20.93 -2.98 -7.04
CA LYS A 54 -21.28 -1.55 -7.08
C LYS A 54 -20.07 -0.65 -7.41
N SER A 55 -18.96 -1.22 -7.89
CA SER A 55 -17.71 -0.49 -8.18
C SER A 55 -17.12 0.24 -6.96
N THR A 56 -17.34 -0.30 -5.76
CA THR A 56 -16.74 0.23 -4.53
C THR A 56 -15.60 -0.65 -4.06
N VAL A 57 -14.66 -0.02 -3.38
CA VAL A 57 -13.34 -0.52 -3.00
C VAL A 57 -13.30 -0.58 -1.45
N LYS A 58 -13.01 -1.74 -0.84
CA LYS A 58 -13.11 -1.98 0.63
C LYS A 58 -11.89 -2.62 1.33
N PHE A 59 -11.04 -1.87 2.03
CA PHE A 59 -9.81 -2.38 2.69
C PHE A 59 -10.05 -3.67 3.50
N ILE A 60 -9.17 -4.66 3.31
CA ILE A 60 -9.17 -5.96 4.00
C ILE A 60 -7.76 -6.32 4.43
N ASP A 61 -7.68 -7.39 5.22
CA ASP A 61 -6.44 -8.02 5.65
C ASP A 61 -5.49 -7.08 6.40
N TYR A 62 -5.91 -6.75 7.63
CA TYR A 62 -5.25 -5.76 8.47
C TYR A 62 -4.12 -6.37 9.33
N GLU A 63 -3.53 -7.50 8.92
CA GLU A 63 -2.49 -8.20 9.70
C GLU A 63 -1.27 -7.32 10.00
N TYR A 64 -0.90 -6.45 9.05
CA TYR A 64 0.24 -5.52 9.17
C TYR A 64 -0.18 -4.09 9.50
N ALA A 65 -1.46 -3.87 9.87
CA ALA A 65 -1.95 -2.53 10.17
C ALA A 65 -1.50 -2.07 11.57
N ASP A 66 -0.81 -0.94 11.62
CA ASP A 66 -0.40 -0.27 12.85
C ASP A 66 -0.17 1.22 12.58
N PHE A 67 0.05 2.02 13.63
CA PHE A 67 0.48 3.40 13.50
C PHE A 67 1.83 3.48 12.78
N ASN A 68 1.84 4.18 11.65
CA ASN A 68 3.04 4.35 10.85
C ASN A 68 3.02 5.70 10.13
N TYR A 69 4.12 6.05 9.47
CA TYR A 69 4.21 7.23 8.64
C TYR A 69 3.31 7.09 7.41
N GLN A 70 2.48 8.10 7.15
CA GLN A 70 1.64 8.19 5.96
C GLN A 70 2.42 7.88 4.67
N ALA A 71 3.64 8.42 4.55
CA ALA A 71 4.49 8.21 3.39
C ALA A 71 4.95 6.75 3.20
N TYR A 72 5.01 5.95 4.28
CA TYR A 72 5.29 4.51 4.17
C TYR A 72 4.16 3.77 3.49
N ASP A 73 2.92 4.01 3.91
CA ASP A 73 1.77 3.29 3.36
C ASP A 73 1.58 3.60 1.87
N ILE A 74 1.70 4.89 1.50
CA ILE A 74 1.65 5.34 0.10
C ILE A 74 2.85 4.81 -0.71
N GLY A 75 4.08 4.90 -0.16
CA GLY A 75 5.27 4.40 -0.85
C GLY A 75 5.24 2.90 -1.06
N ASN A 76 4.71 2.14 -0.09
CA ASN A 76 4.49 0.72 -0.22
C ASN A 76 3.45 0.41 -1.30
N HIS A 77 2.32 1.13 -1.32
CA HIS A 77 1.31 0.99 -2.37
C HIS A 77 1.90 1.17 -3.78
N PHE A 78 2.73 2.18 -3.99
CA PHE A 78 3.40 2.39 -5.28
C PHE A 78 4.37 1.26 -5.64
N ASN A 79 5.06 0.67 -4.66
CA ASN A 79 5.92 -0.49 -4.90
C ASN A 79 5.13 -1.71 -5.41
N GLU A 80 3.88 -1.89 -4.99
CA GLU A 80 3.05 -3.03 -5.40
C GLU A 80 2.64 -3.01 -6.88
N PHE A 81 2.77 -1.87 -7.58
CA PHE A 81 2.53 -1.79 -9.03
C PHE A 81 3.48 -2.69 -9.83
N ALA A 82 4.69 -2.91 -9.30
CA ALA A 82 5.68 -3.81 -9.87
C ALA A 82 5.26 -5.29 -9.79
N GLY A 83 4.22 -5.61 -9.01
CA GLY A 83 3.76 -6.98 -8.79
C GLY A 83 4.60 -7.74 -7.76
N ILE A 84 4.08 -8.88 -7.33
CA ILE A 84 4.67 -9.72 -6.27
C ILE A 84 5.36 -10.95 -6.86
N SER A 85 4.65 -11.76 -7.66
CA SER A 85 5.19 -13.02 -8.19
C SER A 85 6.20 -12.82 -9.32
N ASN A 86 5.94 -11.84 -10.19
CA ASN A 86 6.82 -11.46 -11.30
C ASN A 86 7.12 -9.96 -11.19
N VAL A 87 8.04 -9.61 -10.30
CA VAL A 87 8.41 -8.21 -10.04
C VAL A 87 8.98 -7.59 -11.33
N ASP A 88 8.31 -6.56 -11.83
CA ASP A 88 8.74 -5.72 -12.95
C ASP A 88 8.79 -4.25 -12.53
N SER A 89 10.00 -3.77 -12.29
CA SER A 89 10.25 -2.40 -11.84
C SER A 89 9.87 -1.33 -12.87
N SER A 90 9.70 -1.69 -14.15
CA SER A 90 9.23 -0.76 -15.18
C SER A 90 7.76 -0.36 -15.00
N LEU A 91 7.00 -1.13 -14.22
CA LEU A 91 5.60 -0.88 -13.91
C LEU A 91 5.40 0.06 -12.71
N TYR A 92 6.48 0.45 -12.02
CA TYR A 92 6.41 1.45 -10.96
C TYR A 92 5.79 2.76 -11.48
N PRO A 93 4.87 3.41 -10.74
CA PRO A 93 4.11 4.53 -11.26
C PRO A 93 5.01 5.69 -11.69
N SER A 94 4.68 6.32 -12.83
CA SER A 94 5.41 7.49 -13.32
C SER A 94 5.30 8.66 -12.34
N CYS A 95 6.22 9.63 -12.44
CA CYS A 95 6.15 10.85 -11.63
C CYS A 95 4.79 11.56 -11.82
N GLU A 96 4.29 11.67 -13.05
CA GLU A 96 2.98 12.26 -13.34
C GLU A 96 1.83 11.55 -12.60
N LEU A 97 1.82 10.21 -12.65
CA LEU A 97 0.80 9.40 -11.97
C LEU A 97 0.90 9.54 -10.44
N GLN A 98 2.11 9.55 -9.89
CA GLN A 98 2.31 9.75 -8.46
C GLN A 98 1.80 11.13 -8.02
N PHE A 99 2.09 12.20 -8.77
CA PHE A 99 1.60 13.54 -8.43
C PHE A 99 0.08 13.65 -8.52
N ASP A 100 -0.55 13.07 -9.54
CA ASP A 100 -2.01 13.02 -9.68
C ASP A 100 -2.65 12.25 -8.49
N TRP A 101 -2.10 11.09 -8.15
CA TRP A 101 -2.58 10.29 -7.02
C TRP A 101 -2.42 11.02 -5.68
N LEU A 102 -1.26 11.62 -5.43
CA LEU A 102 -0.97 12.36 -4.20
C LEU A 102 -1.86 13.60 -4.05
N THR A 103 -2.19 14.26 -5.17
CA THR A 103 -3.14 15.38 -5.19
C THR A 103 -4.53 14.90 -4.75
N ALA A 104 -5.05 13.84 -5.38
CA ALA A 104 -6.36 13.27 -5.03
C ALA A 104 -6.42 12.77 -3.57
N TYR A 105 -5.32 12.18 -3.08
CA TYR A 105 -5.18 11.76 -1.69
C TYR A 105 -5.29 12.97 -0.74
N LEU A 106 -4.52 14.03 -0.99
CA LEU A 106 -4.48 15.22 -0.13
C LEU A 106 -5.82 15.97 -0.14
N GLU A 107 -6.48 16.06 -1.29
CA GLU A 107 -7.83 16.64 -1.42
C GLU A 107 -8.83 15.87 -0.54
N SER A 108 -8.80 14.53 -0.65
CA SER A 108 -9.65 13.65 0.16
C SER A 108 -9.34 13.77 1.64
N PHE A 109 -8.06 13.75 2.02
CA PHE A 109 -7.61 13.88 3.40
C PHE A 109 -8.09 15.20 4.02
N LYS A 110 -7.91 16.33 3.32
CA LYS A 110 -8.37 17.64 3.76
C LYS A 110 -9.90 17.68 3.92
N TRP A 111 -10.63 17.16 2.93
CA TRP A 111 -12.08 17.06 2.97
C TRP A 111 -12.58 16.28 4.19
N PHE A 112 -12.03 15.09 4.46
CA PHE A 112 -12.43 14.27 5.61
C PHE A 112 -12.07 14.89 6.96
N ASN A 113 -11.06 15.76 7.02
CA ASN A 113 -10.70 16.51 8.21
C ASN A 113 -11.48 17.85 8.35
N GLY A 114 -12.44 18.12 7.47
CA GLY A 114 -13.28 19.32 7.53
C GLY A 114 -12.53 20.63 7.25
N VAL A 115 -11.40 20.55 6.53
CA VAL A 115 -10.63 21.72 6.09
C VAL A 115 -10.79 21.95 4.59
N ASP A 116 -10.47 23.15 4.12
CA ASP A 116 -10.51 23.50 2.69
C ASP A 116 -9.72 22.48 1.86
N SER A 117 -10.34 21.90 0.84
CA SER A 117 -9.76 20.80 0.05
C SER A 117 -8.75 21.27 -0.98
N THR A 118 -8.48 22.57 -1.09
CA THR A 118 -7.47 23.11 -2.02
C THR A 118 -6.09 22.56 -1.68
N VAL A 119 -5.45 21.89 -2.64
CA VAL A 119 -4.09 21.34 -2.50
C VAL A 119 -3.10 22.19 -3.29
N THR A 120 -2.01 22.59 -2.65
CA THR A 120 -0.93 23.34 -3.29
C THR A 120 0.11 22.41 -3.90
N LYS A 121 0.80 22.89 -4.95
CA LYS A 121 1.94 22.16 -5.54
C LYS A 121 3.05 21.87 -4.53
N LYS A 122 3.22 22.76 -3.53
CA LYS A 122 4.23 22.60 -2.48
C LYS A 122 3.91 21.40 -1.60
N GLU A 123 2.65 21.25 -1.16
CA GLU A 123 2.21 20.11 -0.33
C GLU A 123 2.40 18.77 -1.07
N VAL A 124 2.04 18.72 -2.36
CA VAL A 124 2.25 17.53 -3.18
C VAL A 124 3.73 17.20 -3.31
N GLN A 125 4.58 18.21 -3.55
CA GLN A 125 6.03 18.02 -3.67
C GLN A 125 6.68 17.55 -2.36
N GLU A 126 6.26 18.10 -1.21
CA GLU A 126 6.74 17.68 0.11
C GLU A 126 6.39 16.21 0.37
N LEU A 127 5.13 15.84 0.16
CA LEU A 127 4.68 14.46 0.35
C LEU A 127 5.35 13.51 -0.64
N TYR A 128 5.52 13.90 -1.90
CA TYR A 128 6.23 13.11 -2.91
C TYR A 128 7.66 12.75 -2.46
N VAL A 129 8.43 13.73 -1.98
CA VAL A 129 9.80 13.49 -1.50
C VAL A 129 9.82 12.54 -0.30
N GLN A 130 8.85 12.65 0.60
CA GLN A 130 8.72 11.72 1.72
C GLN A 130 8.37 10.31 1.24
N VAL A 131 7.39 10.18 0.34
CA VAL A 131 6.93 8.92 -0.25
C VAL A 131 8.08 8.20 -0.97
N CYS A 132 8.88 8.91 -1.77
CA CYS A 132 10.06 8.32 -2.40
C CYS A 132 11.05 7.76 -1.36
N LYS A 133 11.30 8.47 -0.26
CA LYS A 133 12.22 7.97 0.78
C LYS A 133 11.64 6.78 1.53
N PHE A 134 10.34 6.79 1.80
CA PHE A 134 9.67 5.72 2.51
C PHE A 134 9.38 4.49 1.64
N SER A 135 9.30 4.63 0.32
CA SER A 135 9.23 3.47 -0.59
C SER A 135 10.47 2.60 -0.46
N LEU A 136 11.66 3.20 -0.24
CA LEU A 136 12.89 2.47 0.09
C LEU A 136 12.78 1.71 1.41
N VAL A 137 12.17 2.33 2.43
CA VAL A 137 11.96 1.67 3.73
C VAL A 137 11.06 0.45 3.56
N ALA A 138 9.99 0.57 2.75
CA ALA A 138 9.12 -0.54 2.41
C ALA A 138 9.86 -1.65 1.63
N HIS A 139 10.76 -1.32 0.70
CA HIS A 139 11.60 -2.33 0.04
C HIS A 139 12.49 -3.10 1.02
N LEU A 140 13.13 -2.41 1.97
CA LEU A 140 13.93 -3.06 3.00
C LEU A 140 13.09 -3.95 3.92
N PHE A 141 11.93 -3.47 4.37
CA PHE A 141 11.03 -4.23 5.23
C PHE A 141 10.63 -5.56 4.57
N TRP A 142 10.11 -5.50 3.34
CA TRP A 142 9.64 -6.69 2.62
C TRP A 142 10.78 -7.60 2.16
N CYS A 143 11.98 -7.06 1.92
CA CYS A 143 13.18 -7.87 1.71
C CYS A 143 13.50 -8.72 2.94
N LEU A 144 13.56 -8.11 4.13
CA LEU A 144 13.85 -8.83 5.38
C LEU A 144 12.76 -9.85 5.71
N TRP A 145 11.49 -9.47 5.55
CA TRP A 145 10.35 -10.38 5.70
C TRP A 145 10.50 -11.60 4.79
N ALA A 146 10.82 -11.39 3.51
CA ALA A 146 10.95 -12.49 2.56
C ALA A 146 12.15 -13.40 2.87
N LEU A 147 13.28 -12.85 3.32
CA LEU A 147 14.41 -13.67 3.78
C LEU A 147 14.04 -14.57 4.98
N LEU A 148 13.21 -14.08 5.90
CA LEU A 148 12.70 -14.89 7.00
C LEU A 148 11.73 -15.97 6.48
N GLN A 149 10.81 -15.61 5.59
CA GLN A 149 9.87 -16.56 5.00
C GLN A 149 10.57 -17.64 4.16
N ALA A 150 11.66 -17.32 3.45
CA ALA A 150 12.45 -18.30 2.71
C ALA A 150 12.98 -19.45 3.60
N LYS A 151 13.12 -19.22 4.91
CA LYS A 151 13.57 -20.24 5.87
C LYS A 151 12.42 -20.96 6.57
N HIS A 152 11.30 -20.27 6.81
CA HIS A 152 10.27 -20.73 7.74
C HIS A 152 8.91 -21.01 7.09
N SER A 153 8.64 -20.47 5.91
CA SER A 153 7.35 -20.60 5.25
C SER A 153 7.19 -21.98 4.61
N THR A 154 5.97 -22.48 4.60
CA THR A 154 5.55 -23.67 3.83
C THR A 154 4.82 -23.29 2.54
N ILE A 155 4.66 -22.00 2.26
CA ILE A 155 3.99 -21.51 1.05
C ILE A 155 4.90 -21.74 -0.16
N ASP A 156 4.34 -22.26 -1.24
CA ASP A 156 5.03 -22.43 -2.52
C ASP A 156 5.20 -21.07 -3.22
N PHE A 157 6.22 -20.32 -2.81
CA PHE A 157 6.57 -19.02 -3.34
C PHE A 157 8.09 -18.81 -3.29
N ASP A 158 8.65 -18.20 -4.34
CA ASP A 158 10.09 -17.92 -4.42
C ASP A 158 10.47 -16.66 -3.61
N PHE A 159 10.49 -16.84 -2.28
CA PHE A 159 10.83 -15.78 -1.34
C PHE A 159 12.24 -15.21 -1.55
N GLN A 160 13.21 -16.02 -1.98
CA GLN A 160 14.58 -15.56 -2.22
C GLN A 160 14.64 -14.61 -3.41
N ARG A 161 14.00 -14.98 -4.52
CA ARG A 161 13.91 -14.12 -5.70
C ARG A 161 13.17 -12.83 -5.41
N TYR A 162 12.07 -12.89 -4.65
CA TYR A 162 11.34 -11.70 -4.22
C TYR A 162 12.21 -10.79 -3.33
N ALA A 163 12.92 -11.34 -2.34
CA ALA A 163 13.84 -10.59 -1.50
C ALA A 163 14.92 -9.87 -2.32
N MET A 164 15.53 -10.58 -3.27
CA MET A 164 16.53 -10.03 -4.18
C MET A 164 15.97 -8.88 -5.02
N ALA A 165 14.75 -9.04 -5.56
CA ALA A 165 14.11 -7.98 -6.35
C ALA A 165 13.86 -6.71 -5.52
N ARG A 166 13.35 -6.84 -4.29
CA ARG A 166 13.14 -5.69 -3.39
C ARG A 166 14.46 -5.02 -3.00
N PHE A 167 15.50 -5.80 -2.74
CA PHE A 167 16.83 -5.29 -2.39
C PHE A 167 17.50 -4.54 -3.55
N ASN A 168 17.42 -5.09 -4.76
CA ASN A 168 18.00 -4.47 -5.95
C ASN A 168 17.36 -3.11 -6.24
N TYR A 169 16.02 -3.02 -6.21
CA TYR A 169 15.33 -1.77 -6.43
C TYR A 169 15.66 -0.72 -5.34
N TYR A 170 15.80 -1.15 -4.08
CA TYR A 170 16.26 -0.26 -3.02
C TYR A 170 17.61 0.39 -3.39
N PHE A 171 18.60 -0.38 -3.81
CA PHE A 171 19.92 0.16 -4.16
C PHE A 171 19.92 0.97 -5.44
N GLU A 172 19.10 0.60 -6.43
CA GLU A 172 18.91 1.35 -7.66
C GLU A 172 18.42 2.78 -7.37
N LYS A 173 17.39 2.92 -6.54
CA LYS A 173 16.76 4.21 -6.24
C LYS A 173 17.37 4.97 -5.06
N LYS A 174 18.23 4.33 -4.26
CA LYS A 174 18.79 4.90 -3.03
C LYS A 174 19.36 6.30 -3.22
N GLN A 175 20.30 6.46 -4.15
CA GLN A 175 20.99 7.74 -4.34
C GLN A 175 20.04 8.83 -4.85
N GLU A 176 19.16 8.47 -5.80
CA GLU A 176 18.14 9.36 -6.35
C GLU A 176 17.23 9.91 -5.24
N PHE A 177 16.62 9.03 -4.45
CA PHE A 177 15.62 9.42 -3.46
C PHE A 177 16.22 10.08 -2.21
N PHE A 178 17.43 9.70 -1.77
CA PHE A 178 18.13 10.43 -0.71
C PHE A 178 18.65 11.80 -1.17
N GLY A 179 18.94 11.95 -2.47
CA GLY A 179 19.33 13.22 -3.08
C GLY A 179 18.22 14.27 -3.08
N MET A 180 16.95 13.84 -3.06
CA MET A 180 15.79 14.74 -3.07
C MET A 180 15.72 15.62 -1.82
N LYS A 181 15.52 16.92 -2.05
CA LYS A 181 15.34 17.95 -1.01
C LYS A 181 13.87 18.31 -0.88
N LEU A 182 13.47 18.60 0.35
CA LEU A 182 12.16 19.20 0.60
C LEU A 182 12.14 20.62 0.01
N PRO A 183 11.01 21.05 -0.59
CA PRO A 183 10.85 22.38 -1.17
C PRO A 183 10.73 23.50 -0.13
#